data_AF-A0A955QPY9-F1
#
_entry.id   AF-A0A955QPY9-F1
#
_cell.length_a   1.000
_cell.length_b   1.000
_cell.length_c   1.000
_cell.angle_alpha   90.00
_cell.angle_beta   90.00
_cell.angle_gamma   90.00
#
_symmetry.space_group_name_H-M   'P 1'
#
loop_
_entity.id
_entity.type
_entity.pdbx_description
1 polymer ?
#
loop_
_entity_poly.entity_id
_entity_poly.type
_entity_poly.pdbx_seq_one_letter_code
_entity_poly.pdbx_strand_id
1 'polypeptide(L)' 'MDKDTKDYLIRGMPVELAEKLKTAAALHRMSMKDYLIQLFEEHLKELEGKGVGLSLDKRKKR' A
#
# COMPACT_ATOMS: atom_id res chain seq x y z
N MET A 1 6.01 12.56 -16.78
CA MET A 1 5.86 13.21 -15.46
C MET A 1 5.31 12.16 -14.51
N ASP A 2 6.16 11.23 -14.09
CA ASP A 2 5.80 10.11 -13.25
C ASP A 2 5.95 10.54 -11.80
N LYS A 3 4.82 11.01 -11.30
CA LYS A 3 4.51 11.46 -9.94
C LYS A 3 5.46 10.91 -8.89
N ASP A 4 6.02 11.84 -8.13
CA ASP A 4 6.62 11.73 -6.80
C ASP A 4 5.67 11.11 -5.75
N THR A 5 5.00 9.99 -6.06
CA THR A 5 4.35 9.13 -5.06
C THR A 5 5.37 8.37 -4.22
N LYS A 6 6.67 8.54 -4.52
CA LYS A 6 7.80 7.87 -3.83
C LYS A 6 7.98 8.35 -2.38
N ASP A 7 7.58 9.58 -2.05
CA ASP A 7 7.88 10.19 -0.74
C ASP A 7 6.66 10.31 0.20
N TYR A 8 5.43 10.28 -0.32
CA TYR A 8 4.23 10.55 0.48
C TYR A 8 3.79 9.42 1.41
N LEU A 9 4.02 8.16 1.05
CA LEU A 9 3.56 7.02 1.85
C LEU A 9 4.35 6.86 3.16
N ILE A 10 5.61 7.33 3.20
CA ILE A 10 6.49 7.17 4.37
C ILE A 10 6.57 8.47 5.18
N ARG A 11 6.38 9.65 4.57
CA ARG A 11 6.49 10.96 5.25
C ARG A 11 5.57 11.19 6.44
N GLY A 12 4.47 10.43 6.56
CA GLY A 12 3.52 10.53 7.68
C GLY A 12 3.46 9.27 8.55
N MET A 13 4.33 8.29 8.31
CA MET A 13 4.28 7.01 9.01
C MET A 13 5.01 7.12 10.36
N PRO A 14 4.45 6.57 11.45
CA PRO A 14 5.19 6.44 12.70
C PRO A 14 6.51 5.73 12.48
N VAL A 15 7.61 6.26 13.03
CA VAL A 15 8.97 5.74 12.80
C VAL A 15 9.05 4.25 13.12
N GLU A 16 8.46 3.81 14.23
CA GLU A 16 8.42 2.39 14.61
C GLU A 16 7.71 1.50 13.57
N LEU A 17 6.67 2.02 12.91
CA LEU A 17 5.95 1.26 11.87
C LEU A 17 6.81 1.17 10.60
N ALA A 18 7.48 2.25 10.21
CA ALA A 18 8.38 2.25 9.07
C ALA A 18 9.58 1.29 9.29
N GLU A 19 10.14 1.24 10.50
CA GLU A 19 11.23 0.31 10.83
C GLU A 19 10.80 -1.15 10.83
N LYS A 20 9.60 -1.45 11.36
CA LYS A 20 9.02 -2.80 11.33
C LYS A 20 8.78 -3.27 9.90
N LEU A 21 8.21 -2.40 9.06
CA LEU A 21 7.97 -2.71 7.64
C LEU A 21 9.28 -2.89 6.87
N LYS A 22 10.31 -2.09 7.18
CA LYS A 22 11.65 -2.24 6.57
C LYS A 22 12.29 -3.57 6.94
N THR A 23 12.16 -3.98 8.20
CA THR A 23 12.61 -5.30 8.68
C THR A 23 11.85 -6.42 7.98
N ALA A 24 10.53 -6.30 7.86
CA ALA A 24 9.71 -7.28 7.15
C ALA A 24 10.09 -7.38 5.66
N ALA A 25 10.28 -6.27 4.96
CA ALA A 25 10.75 -6.27 3.58
C ALA A 25 12.11 -6.95 3.43
N ALA A 26 13.04 -6.72 4.37
CA ALA A 26 14.35 -7.37 4.39
C ALA A 26 14.25 -8.90 4.59
N LEU A 27 13.34 -9.36 5.47
CA LEU A 27 13.08 -10.80 5.66
C LEU A 27 12.57 -11.47 4.37
N HIS A 28 11.74 -10.75 3.62
CA HIS A 28 11.20 -11.20 2.35
C HIS A 28 12.17 -11.00 1.16
N ARG A 29 13.40 -10.52 1.41
CA ARG A 29 14.45 -10.23 0.40
C ARG A 29 13.96 -9.35 -0.75
N MET A 30 13.11 -8.39 -0.43
CA MET A 30 12.51 -7.48 -1.42
C MET A 30 12.69 -6.03 -0.98
N SER A 31 12.53 -5.11 -1.92
CA SER A 31 12.57 -3.69 -1.57
C SER A 31 11.35 -3.34 -0.72
N MET A 32 11.50 -2.38 0.19
CA MET A 32 10.41 -1.85 1.01
C MET A 32 9.19 -1.48 0.16
N LYS A 33 9.44 -0.91 -1.03
CA LYS A 33 8.40 -0.51 -1.97
C LYS A 33 7.64 -1.73 -2.50
N ASP A 34 8.35 -2.75 -2.96
CA ASP A 34 7.73 -3.95 -3.54
C ASP A 34 6.96 -4.72 -2.45
N TYR A 35 7.52 -4.82 -1.24
CA TYR A 35 6.85 -5.40 -0.08
C TYR A 35 5.51 -4.72 0.22
N LEU A 36 5.50 -3.38 0.25
CA LEU A 36 4.27 -2.62 0.51
C LEU A 36 3.23 -2.77 -0.60
N ILE A 37 3.66 -2.77 -1.86
CA ILE A 37 2.75 -2.99 -2.99
C ILE A 37 2.09 -4.35 -2.86
N GLN A 38 2.89 -5.39 -2.61
CA GLN A 38 2.40 -6.76 -2.49
C GLN A 38 1.44 -6.91 -1.29
N LEU A 39 1.77 -6.30 -0.15
CA LEU A 39 0.91 -6.26 1.03
C LEU A 39 -0.44 -5.58 0.74
N PHE A 40 -0.43 -4.47 0.00
CA PHE A 40 -1.66 -3.77 -0.37
C PHE A 40 -2.48 -4.56 -1.39
N GLU A 41 -1.86 -5.17 -2.39
CA GLU A 41 -2.55 -6.02 -3.38
C GLU A 41 -3.23 -7.21 -2.71
N GLU A 42 -2.55 -7.87 -1.78
CA GLU A 42 -3.12 -8.99 -1.02
C GLU A 42 -4.30 -8.53 -0.15
N HIS A 43 -4.15 -7.39 0.53
CA HIS A 43 -5.23 -6.81 1.32
C HIS A 43 -6.46 -6.43 0.48
N LEU A 44 -6.24 -5.82 -0.69
CA LEU A 44 -7.33 -5.49 -1.62
C LEU A 44 -8.02 -6.75 -2.13
N LYS A 45 -7.25 -7.78 -2.51
CA LYS A 45 -7.77 -9.08 -2.96
C LYS A 45 -8.61 -9.76 -1.87
N GLU A 46 -8.17 -9.70 -0.61
CA GLU A 46 -8.98 -10.18 0.51
C GLU A 46 -10.30 -9.41 0.66
N LEU A 47 -10.26 -8.08 0.54
CA LEU A 47 -11.45 -7.24 0.65
C LEU A 47 -12.45 -7.52 -0.47
N GLU A 48 -11.97 -7.66 -1.71
CA GLU A 48 -12.79 -8.09 -2.85
C GLU A 48 -13.39 -9.48 -2.63
N GLY A 49 -12.60 -10.43 -2.11
CA GLY A 49 -13.07 -11.77 -1.74
C GLY A 49 -14.12 -11.77 -0.62
N LYS A 50 -14.07 -10.79 0.28
CA LYS A 50 -15.08 -10.56 1.34
C LYS A 50 -16.33 -9.83 0.82
N GLY A 51 -16.41 -9.55 -0.49
CA GLY A 51 -17.52 -8.84 -1.11
C GLY A 51 -17.55 -7.34 -0.79
N VAL A 52 -16.46 -6.79 -0.24
CA VAL A 52 -16.29 -5.34 -0.11
C VAL A 52 -16.02 -4.82 -1.52
N GLY A 53 -17.07 -4.32 -2.18
CA GLY A 53 -16.96 -3.67 -3.46
C GLY A 53 -16.15 -2.39 -3.31
N LEU A 54 -14.82 -2.48 -3.46
CA LEU A 54 -13.92 -1.34 -3.59
C LEU A 54 -14.05 -0.74 -5.00
N SER A 55 -15.28 -0.53 -5.45
CA SER A 55 -15.54 0.27 -6.62
C SER A 55 -15.20 1.70 -6.24
N LEU A 56 -14.18 2.26 -6.89
CA LEU A 56 -14.04 3.71 -7.00
C LEU A 56 -15.17 4.20 -7.92
N ASP A 57 -16.40 4.09 -7.42
CA ASP A 57 -17.57 4.71 -8.01
C ASP A 57 -17.23 6.20 -8.12
N LYS A 58 -16.93 6.62 -9.35
CA LYS A 58 -16.81 8.01 -9.74
C LYS A 58 -18.20 8.68 -9.62
N ARG A 59 -18.76 8.73 -8.41
CA ARG A 59 -19.93 9.54 -8.11
C ARG A 59 -19.49 10.98 -7.84
N LYS A 60 -19.37 11.74 -8.91
CA LYS A 60 -19.76 13.17 -9.01
C LYS A 60 -19.36 13.67 -10.41
N LYS A 61 -20.21 14.34 -11.18
CA LYS A 61 -21.59 14.81 -10.97
C LYS A 61 -22.12 15.14 -12.38
N ARG A 62 -23.40 14.83 -12.64
CA ARG A 62 -24.14 15.32 -13.82
C ARG A 62 -24.12 16.84 -13.87
#